data_AF-A0A945YQB1-F1
#
_entry.id   AF-A0A945YQB1-F1
#
_cell.length_a   1.000
_cell.length_b   1.000
_cell.length_c   1.000
_cell.angle_alpha   90.00
_cell.angle_beta   90.00
_cell.angle_gamma   90.00
#
_symmetry.space_group_name_H-M   'P 1'
#
loop_
_entity.id
_entity.type
_entity.pdbx_description
1 polymer ?
#
loop_
_entity_poly.entity_id
_entity_poly.type
_entity_poly.pdbx_seq_one_letter_code
_entity_poly.pdbx_strand_id
1 'polypeptide(L)'
;ISRSVYIKECSVLLEVREQTLMNELNKLLRQKYRNKNTPFADAPIPEIIDTAPKQIEINPLDVSFLENDLSRLLMQFGNVEMNVNDEDGNQHKILISDFIIDDLENDGLTPDDNFFRLIINEFKESKKNKTVLTTSNFTNNPNTELSAKSIELLATPYELSKNWGKNKIFVKKEEDDLFNLALSSLMSYKSRLISKKLKNITEQMRNNPDDAEIFLLQQEFFELKKLANLIDGELNRPFNY
;
A
#
# COMPACT_ATOMS: atom_id res chain seq x y z
N ILE A 1 21.15 17.93 24.92
CA ILE A 1 20.97 17.04 23.76
C ILE A 1 20.57 15.68 24.30
N SER A 2 19.41 15.15 23.91
CA SER A 2 18.95 13.84 24.37
C SER A 2 19.77 12.73 23.71
N ARG A 3 20.00 11.63 24.44
CA ARG A 3 20.80 10.47 23.99
C ARG A 3 20.27 9.89 22.68
N SER A 4 18.96 9.86 22.49
CA SER A 4 18.29 9.39 21.26
C SER A 4 18.62 10.26 20.05
N VAL A 5 18.68 11.59 20.19
CA VAL A 5 19.01 12.50 19.10
C VAL A 5 20.46 12.32 18.65
N TYR A 6 21.38 12.16 19.61
CA TYR A 6 22.79 11.94 19.30
C TYR A 6 23.03 10.62 18.55
N ILE A 7 22.33 9.54 18.96
CA ILE A 7 22.47 8.23 18.33
C ILE A 7 21.87 8.20 16.93
N LYS A 8 20.79 8.94 16.71
CA LYS A 8 20.21 9.17 15.38
C LYS A 8 21.20 9.86 14.44
N GLU A 9 21.84 10.94 14.89
CA GLU A 9 22.87 11.63 14.10
C GLU A 9 24.09 10.72 13.80
N CYS A 10 24.54 9.93 14.78
CA CYS A 10 25.64 8.97 14.56
C CYS A 10 25.24 7.83 13.63
N SER A 11 24.00 7.36 13.66
CA SER A 11 23.50 6.32 12.76
C SER A 11 23.52 6.78 11.31
N VAL A 12 23.10 8.04 11.07
CA VAL A 12 23.14 8.65 9.74
C VAL A 12 24.58 8.84 9.27
N LEU A 13 25.48 9.31 10.14
CA LEU A 13 26.88 9.58 9.78
C LEU A 13 27.70 8.31 9.52
N LEU A 14 27.42 7.24 10.26
CA LEU A 14 28.16 5.97 10.18
C LEU A 14 27.49 4.93 9.28
N GLU A 15 26.29 5.21 8.75
CA GLU A 15 25.46 4.27 7.99
C GLU A 15 25.19 2.93 8.73
N VAL A 16 25.14 2.97 10.06
CA VAL A 16 24.87 1.81 10.93
C VAL A 16 23.52 1.99 11.61
N ARG A 17 22.72 0.93 11.71
CA ARG A 17 21.40 0.96 12.40
C ARG A 17 21.51 1.50 13.83
N GLU A 18 20.66 2.48 14.18
CA GLU A 18 20.56 3.07 15.52
C GLU A 18 20.46 2.01 16.63
N GLN A 19 19.69 0.94 16.40
CA GLN A 19 19.50 -0.14 17.36
C GLN A 19 20.81 -0.87 17.69
N THR A 20 21.70 -1.04 16.71
CA THR A 20 23.01 -1.66 16.91
C THR A 20 23.90 -0.78 17.78
N LEU A 21 23.92 0.53 17.50
CA LEU A 21 24.65 1.52 18.30
C LEU A 21 24.09 1.61 19.74
N MET A 22 22.77 1.54 19.89
CA MET A 22 22.10 1.50 21.19
C MET A 22 22.51 0.26 22.01
N ASN A 23 22.52 -0.90 21.38
CA ASN A 23 22.86 -2.16 22.03
C ASN A 23 24.33 -2.17 22.51
N GLU A 24 25.25 -1.72 21.67
CA GLU A 24 26.68 -1.61 22.04
C GLU A 24 26.90 -0.56 23.13
N LEU A 25 26.21 0.59 23.07
CA LEU A 25 26.29 1.60 24.12
C LEU A 25 25.76 1.08 25.45
N ASN A 26 24.62 0.37 25.45
CA ASN A 26 24.06 -0.25 26.65
C ASN A 26 25.00 -1.33 27.23
N LYS A 27 25.68 -2.10 26.37
CA LYS A 27 26.70 -3.07 26.76
C LYS A 27 27.91 -2.40 27.42
N LEU A 28 28.41 -1.31 26.85
CA LEU A 28 29.50 -0.51 27.42
C LEU A 28 29.13 0.13 28.76
N LEU A 29 27.90 0.64 28.89
CA LEU A 29 27.39 1.17 30.15
C LEU A 29 27.34 0.06 31.22
N ARG A 30 26.75 -1.10 30.90
CA ARG A 30 26.72 -2.26 31.80
C ARG A 30 28.11 -2.70 32.25
N GLN A 31 29.09 -2.69 31.34
CA GLN A 31 30.48 -3.02 31.65
C GLN A 31 31.14 -1.97 32.55
N LYS A 32 30.90 -0.67 32.32
CA LYS A 32 31.40 0.42 33.18
C LYS A 32 30.80 0.39 34.58
N TYR A 33 29.51 0.06 34.72
CA TYR A 33 28.85 -0.06 36.02
C TYR A 33 29.30 -1.31 36.78
N ARG A 34 29.59 -2.43 36.09
CA ARG A 34 30.19 -3.62 36.73
C ARG A 34 31.61 -3.39 37.24
N ASN A 35 32.40 -2.52 36.60
CA ASN A 35 33.80 -2.27 36.97
C ASN A 35 33.96 -1.28 38.14
N LYS A 36 32.92 -0.55 38.54
CA LYS A 36 32.94 0.26 39.77
C LYS A 36 32.35 -0.57 40.90
N ASN A 37 33.21 -1.06 41.80
CA ASN A 37 32.81 -1.65 43.09
C ASN A 37 32.09 -0.60 43.95
N THR A 38 30.83 -0.31 43.65
CA THR A 38 29.94 0.51 44.48
C THR A 38 29.07 -0.39 45.34
N PRO A 39 28.94 -0.17 46.67
CA PRO A 39 28.20 -1.04 47.60
C PRO A 39 26.66 -1.03 47.47
N PHE A 40 26.14 -0.57 46.33
CA PHE A 40 24.71 -0.56 45.99
C PHE A 40 24.52 -1.45 44.76
N ALA A 41 24.76 -2.74 44.95
CA ALA A 41 24.69 -3.73 43.87
C ALA A 41 23.27 -4.24 43.57
N ASP A 42 22.26 -3.89 44.38
CA ASP A 42 20.90 -4.45 44.28
C ASP A 42 19.78 -3.40 44.12
N ALA A 43 20.08 -2.19 43.66
CA ALA A 43 19.02 -1.30 43.19
C ALA A 43 18.64 -1.70 41.75
N PRO A 44 17.37 -2.06 41.46
CA PRO A 44 16.93 -2.28 40.09
C PRO A 44 17.13 -0.98 39.33
N ILE A 45 17.99 -1.01 38.31
CA ILE A 45 18.08 0.09 37.35
C ILE A 45 16.67 0.22 36.75
N PRO A 46 16.01 1.39 36.80
CA PRO A 46 14.74 1.57 36.12
C PRO A 46 14.94 1.18 34.66
N GLU A 47 14.26 0.11 34.22
CA GLU A 47 14.15 -0.19 32.80
C GLU A 47 13.38 0.97 32.19
N ILE A 48 14.11 1.94 31.64
CA ILE A 48 13.54 2.89 30.71
C ILE A 48 13.17 2.03 29.50
N ILE A 49 11.88 1.70 29.39
CA ILE A 49 11.30 1.12 28.19
C ILE A 49 11.37 2.22 27.13
N ASP A 50 12.55 2.40 26.54
CA ASP A 50 12.73 3.24 25.37
C ASP A 50 12.05 2.49 24.21
N THR A 51 10.79 2.80 23.96
CA THR A 51 10.12 2.50 22.69
C THR A 51 10.76 3.34 21.60
N ALA A 52 12.02 3.03 21.24
CA ALA A 52 12.56 3.50 19.98
C ALA A 52 11.58 3.04 18.89
N PRO A 53 11.06 3.94 18.04
CA PRO A 53 10.16 3.53 16.97
C PRO A 53 10.89 2.46 16.16
N LYS A 54 10.29 1.27 16.05
CA LYS A 54 10.80 0.22 15.17
C LYS A 54 11.02 0.87 13.82
N GLN A 55 12.26 0.85 13.32
CA GLN A 55 12.53 1.23 11.94
C GLN A 55 11.64 0.34 11.07
N ILE A 56 10.67 0.95 10.40
CA ILE A 56 9.80 0.25 9.46
C ILE A 56 10.73 -0.26 8.37
N GLU A 57 10.86 -1.58 8.22
CA GLU A 57 11.49 -2.15 7.03
C GLU A 57 10.60 -1.79 5.84
N ILE A 58 10.98 -0.74 5.12
CA ILE A 58 10.26 -0.33 3.92
C ILE A 58 10.53 -1.39 2.87
N ASN A 59 9.59 -2.31 2.67
CA ASN A 59 9.65 -3.21 1.54
C ASN A 59 9.35 -2.38 0.27
N PRO A 60 10.33 -2.18 -0.63
CA PRO A 60 10.16 -1.36 -1.81
C PRO A 60 9.27 -2.02 -2.86
N LEU A 61 8.66 -3.17 -2.57
CA LEU A 61 7.62 -3.86 -3.36
C LEU A 61 6.34 -4.11 -2.54
N ASP A 62 6.18 -3.44 -1.40
CA ASP A 62 4.91 -3.47 -0.68
C ASP A 62 3.78 -2.93 -1.57
N VAL A 63 2.64 -3.61 -1.48
CA VAL A 63 1.43 -3.36 -2.25
C VAL A 63 0.27 -2.95 -1.33
N SER A 64 0.44 -3.07 -0.01
CA SER A 64 -0.61 -2.83 1.00
C SER A 64 -1.24 -1.44 0.86
N PHE A 65 -0.43 -0.42 0.56
CA PHE A 65 -0.93 0.94 0.32
C PHE A 65 -1.86 1.02 -0.90
N LEU A 66 -1.53 0.33 -2.00
CA LEU A 66 -2.33 0.32 -3.22
C LEU A 66 -3.64 -0.46 -3.02
N GLU A 67 -3.59 -1.56 -2.26
CA GLU A 67 -4.79 -2.33 -1.88
C GLU A 67 -5.71 -1.52 -0.95
N ASN A 68 -5.13 -0.75 -0.03
CA ASN A 68 -5.86 0.17 0.83
C ASN A 68 -6.51 1.30 0.02
N ASP A 69 -5.81 1.86 -0.97
CA ASP A 69 -6.34 2.92 -1.83
C ASP A 69 -7.48 2.42 -2.73
N LEU A 70 -7.33 1.24 -3.34
CA LEU A 70 -8.42 0.58 -4.06
C LEU A 70 -9.60 0.26 -3.15
N SER A 71 -9.36 -0.19 -1.93
CA SER A 71 -10.42 -0.44 -0.94
C SER A 71 -11.19 0.84 -0.62
N ARG A 72 -10.48 1.96 -0.40
CA ARG A 72 -11.07 3.28 -0.16
C ARG A 72 -11.91 3.73 -1.35
N LEU A 73 -11.36 3.60 -2.56
CA LEU A 73 -12.03 3.96 -3.81
C LEU A 73 -13.34 3.16 -3.98
N LEU A 74 -13.31 1.85 -3.73
CA LEU A 74 -14.51 1.00 -3.71
C LEU A 74 -15.52 1.48 -2.67
N MET A 75 -15.11 1.72 -1.43
CA MET A 75 -16.02 2.14 -0.36
C MET A 75 -16.65 3.52 -0.62
N GLN A 76 -15.90 4.49 -1.16
CA GLN A 76 -16.39 5.85 -1.42
C GLN A 76 -17.19 5.94 -2.71
N PHE A 77 -16.71 5.30 -3.76
CA PHE A 77 -17.16 5.54 -5.13
C PHE A 77 -17.62 4.29 -5.87
N GLY A 78 -17.61 3.11 -5.24
CA GLY A 78 -17.93 1.83 -5.91
C GLY A 78 -19.33 1.79 -6.56
N ASN A 79 -20.29 2.57 -6.07
CA ASN A 79 -21.64 2.66 -6.65
C ASN A 79 -21.82 3.78 -7.69
N VAL A 80 -20.78 4.54 -7.99
CA VAL A 80 -20.84 5.62 -8.98
C VAL A 80 -20.71 5.02 -10.37
N GLU A 81 -21.63 5.41 -11.26
CA GLU A 81 -21.56 5.07 -12.68
C GLU A 81 -20.56 6.00 -13.38
N MET A 82 -19.68 5.42 -14.18
CA MET A 82 -18.77 6.12 -15.08
C MET A 82 -19.15 5.82 -16.54
N ASN A 83 -18.97 6.80 -17.41
CA ASN A 83 -19.16 6.62 -18.84
C ASN A 83 -17.87 6.06 -19.44
N VAL A 84 -17.96 4.89 -20.05
CA VAL A 84 -16.89 4.24 -20.81
C VAL A 84 -17.28 4.27 -22.28
N ASN A 85 -16.33 4.61 -23.15
CA ASN A 85 -16.52 4.52 -24.59
C ASN A 85 -16.05 3.15 -25.07
N ASP A 86 -16.91 2.43 -25.77
CA ASP A 86 -16.54 1.18 -26.45
C ASP A 86 -15.69 1.47 -27.71
N GLU A 87 -15.10 0.42 -28.29
CA GLU A 87 -14.30 0.50 -29.53
C GLU A 87 -15.07 1.13 -30.71
N ASP A 88 -16.40 1.01 -30.72
CA ASP A 88 -17.29 1.61 -31.71
C ASP A 88 -17.68 3.08 -31.41
N GLY A 89 -17.16 3.67 -30.32
CA GLY A 89 -17.46 5.03 -29.88
C GLY A 89 -18.79 5.22 -29.16
N ASN A 90 -19.47 4.13 -28.81
CA ASN A 90 -20.71 4.16 -28.03
C ASN A 90 -20.41 4.33 -26.54
N GLN A 91 -21.21 5.15 -25.86
CA GLN A 91 -21.09 5.37 -24.41
C GLN A 91 -21.91 4.34 -23.63
N HIS A 92 -21.21 3.58 -22.79
CA HIS A 92 -21.80 2.65 -21.85
C HIS A 92 -21.51 3.10 -20.43
N LYS A 93 -22.46 2.83 -19.53
CA LYS A 93 -22.31 3.12 -18.12
C LYS A 93 -21.86 1.87 -17.39
N ILE A 94 -20.78 2.00 -16.63
CA ILE A 94 -20.22 0.92 -15.81
C ILE A 94 -20.04 1.44 -14.39
N LEU A 95 -20.33 0.61 -13.39
CA LEU A 95 -20.04 0.93 -11.99
C LEU A 95 -18.54 0.81 -11.73
N ILE A 96 -17.98 1.69 -10.91
CA ILE A 96 -16.54 1.61 -10.55
C ILE A 96 -16.22 0.28 -9.86
N SER A 97 -17.12 -0.22 -9.02
CA SER A 97 -16.96 -1.53 -8.40
C SER A 97 -16.89 -2.65 -9.43
N ASP A 98 -17.77 -2.65 -10.43
CA ASP A 98 -17.75 -3.63 -11.52
C ASP A 98 -16.46 -3.51 -12.34
N PHE A 99 -16.07 -2.28 -12.72
CA PHE A 99 -14.83 -2.04 -13.46
C PHE A 99 -13.60 -2.63 -12.74
N ILE A 100 -13.42 -2.35 -11.45
CA ILE A 100 -12.26 -2.82 -10.68
C ILE A 100 -12.34 -4.34 -10.43
N ILE A 101 -13.51 -4.85 -10.02
CA ILE A 101 -13.65 -6.25 -9.63
C ILE A 101 -13.57 -7.17 -10.85
N ASP A 102 -14.27 -6.84 -11.93
CA ASP A 102 -14.30 -7.66 -13.13
C ASP A 102 -12.89 -7.68 -13.78
N ASP A 103 -12.16 -6.56 -13.77
CA ASP A 103 -10.78 -6.49 -14.24
C ASP A 103 -9.82 -7.38 -13.42
N LEU A 104 -9.90 -7.34 -12.09
CA LEU A 104 -9.10 -8.22 -11.22
C LEU A 104 -9.44 -9.70 -11.42
N GLU A 105 -10.73 -10.03 -11.62
CA GLU A 105 -11.17 -11.40 -11.88
C GLU A 105 -10.71 -11.91 -13.24
N ASN A 106 -10.78 -11.08 -14.28
CA ASN A 106 -10.32 -11.42 -15.63
C ASN A 106 -8.83 -11.75 -15.65
N ASP A 107 -8.03 -11.06 -14.85
CA ASP A 107 -6.59 -11.35 -14.70
C ASP A 107 -6.28 -12.49 -13.72
N GLY A 108 -7.30 -13.06 -13.05
CA GLY A 108 -7.14 -14.10 -12.04
C GLY A 108 -6.34 -13.64 -10.82
N LEU A 109 -6.38 -12.34 -10.49
CA LEU A 109 -5.60 -11.76 -9.40
C LEU A 109 -6.30 -11.96 -8.06
N THR A 110 -5.57 -12.51 -7.10
CA THR A 110 -6.02 -12.62 -5.71
C THR A 110 -5.21 -11.64 -4.84
N PRO A 111 -5.83 -10.59 -4.27
CA PRO A 111 -5.11 -9.63 -3.44
C PRO A 111 -4.40 -10.27 -2.26
N ASP A 112 -3.33 -9.67 -1.72
CA ASP A 112 -2.65 -10.23 -0.54
C ASP A 112 -3.33 -9.79 0.77
N ASP A 113 -3.82 -8.54 0.84
CA ASP A 113 -4.52 -7.98 2.00
C ASP A 113 -5.89 -8.63 2.23
N ASN A 114 -6.08 -9.17 3.43
CA ASN A 114 -7.34 -9.77 3.84
C ASN A 114 -8.49 -8.76 3.86
N PHE A 115 -8.21 -7.51 4.25
CA PHE A 115 -9.25 -6.48 4.27
C PHE A 115 -9.73 -6.15 2.85
N PHE A 116 -8.83 -5.94 1.90
CA PHE A 116 -9.23 -5.70 0.51
C PHE A 116 -10.03 -6.88 -0.08
N ARG A 117 -9.65 -8.14 0.22
CA ARG A 117 -10.46 -9.32 -0.16
C ARG A 117 -11.88 -9.27 0.40
N LEU A 118 -12.04 -8.89 1.67
CA LEU A 118 -13.35 -8.78 2.31
C LEU A 118 -14.21 -7.71 1.64
N ILE A 119 -13.63 -6.54 1.32
CA ILE A 119 -14.33 -5.48 0.60
C ILE A 119 -14.82 -5.96 -0.76
N ILE A 120 -13.96 -6.63 -1.54
CA ILE A 120 -14.34 -7.20 -2.85
C ILE A 120 -15.50 -8.20 -2.68
N ASN A 121 -15.44 -9.07 -1.66
CA ASN A 121 -16.48 -10.06 -1.42
C ASN A 121 -17.82 -9.41 -1.05
N GLU A 122 -17.83 -8.39 -0.19
CA GLU A 122 -19.03 -7.61 0.13
C GLU A 122 -19.67 -7.03 -1.15
N PHE A 123 -18.88 -6.43 -2.04
CA PHE A 123 -19.40 -5.93 -3.32
C PHE A 123 -19.95 -7.04 -4.22
N LYS A 124 -19.29 -8.20 -4.29
CA LYS A 124 -19.80 -9.37 -5.04
C LYS A 124 -21.12 -9.88 -4.48
N GLU A 125 -21.24 -9.98 -3.15
CA GLU A 125 -22.49 -10.37 -2.49
C GLU A 125 -23.59 -9.34 -2.72
N SER A 126 -23.25 -8.05 -2.66
CA SER A 126 -24.19 -6.97 -2.93
C SER A 126 -24.72 -6.99 -4.37
N LYS A 127 -23.84 -7.27 -5.36
CA LYS A 127 -24.22 -7.45 -6.77
C LYS A 127 -25.19 -8.63 -6.94
N LYS A 128 -24.94 -9.76 -6.28
CA LYS A 128 -25.83 -10.94 -6.29
C LYS A 128 -27.19 -10.65 -5.66
N ASN A 129 -27.19 -9.94 -4.54
CA ASN A 129 -28.41 -9.64 -3.76
C ASN A 129 -29.15 -8.39 -4.27
N LYS A 130 -28.59 -7.68 -5.26
CA LYS A 130 -29.09 -6.38 -5.76
C LYS A 130 -29.25 -5.35 -4.65
N THR A 131 -28.37 -5.39 -3.66
CA THR A 131 -28.27 -4.39 -2.60
C THR A 131 -27.28 -3.31 -3.01
N VAL A 132 -27.35 -2.15 -2.35
CA VAL A 132 -26.41 -1.04 -2.57
C VAL A 132 -25.60 -0.86 -1.28
N LEU A 133 -24.28 -0.97 -1.37
CA LEU A 133 -23.38 -0.79 -0.22
C LEU A 133 -23.03 0.69 -0.05
N THR A 134 -23.31 1.25 1.11
CA THR A 134 -22.86 2.61 1.45
C THR A 134 -21.62 2.55 2.31
N THR A 135 -20.89 3.67 2.43
CA THR A 135 -19.79 3.82 3.38
C THR A 135 -20.19 3.40 4.81
N SER A 136 -21.44 3.66 5.20
CA SER A 136 -21.99 3.28 6.50
C SER A 136 -22.07 1.77 6.73
N ASN A 137 -22.21 0.97 5.67
CA ASN A 137 -22.20 -0.50 5.79
C ASN A 137 -20.82 -1.01 6.22
N PHE A 138 -19.76 -0.33 5.80
CA PHE A 138 -18.39 -0.69 6.15
C PHE A 138 -17.99 -0.14 7.53
N THR A 139 -18.33 1.12 7.83
CA THR A 139 -18.00 1.70 9.15
C THR A 139 -18.79 1.08 10.29
N ASN A 140 -20.00 0.57 10.04
CA ASN A 140 -20.84 -0.10 11.05
C ASN A 140 -20.81 -1.63 10.91
N ASN A 141 -19.80 -2.20 10.26
CA ASN A 141 -19.69 -3.65 10.06
C ASN A 141 -19.55 -4.37 11.43
N PRO A 142 -20.20 -5.54 11.63
CA PRO A 142 -20.06 -6.31 12.88
C PRO A 142 -18.62 -6.75 13.16
N ASN A 143 -17.78 -6.88 12.13
CA ASN A 143 -16.36 -7.10 12.31
C ASN A 143 -15.67 -5.78 12.72
N THR A 144 -15.22 -5.72 13.97
CA THR A 144 -14.58 -4.52 14.55
C THR A 144 -13.28 -4.14 13.85
N GLU A 145 -12.52 -5.11 13.33
CA GLU A 145 -11.27 -4.84 12.61
C GLU A 145 -11.56 -4.19 11.25
N LEU A 146 -12.57 -4.69 10.53
CA LEU A 146 -13.01 -4.13 9.26
C LEU A 146 -13.55 -2.70 9.48
N SER A 147 -14.47 -2.55 10.43
CA SER A 147 -15.03 -1.24 10.80
C SER A 147 -13.92 -0.22 11.12
N ALA A 148 -12.96 -0.58 11.96
CA ALA A 148 -11.86 0.31 12.34
C ALA A 148 -11.00 0.72 11.15
N LYS A 149 -10.57 -0.24 10.31
CA LYS A 149 -9.75 0.02 9.12
C LYS A 149 -10.53 0.83 8.06
N SER A 150 -11.82 0.58 7.89
CA SER A 150 -12.68 1.40 7.03
C SER A 150 -12.78 2.84 7.52
N ILE A 151 -12.95 3.07 8.83
CA ILE A 151 -12.97 4.42 9.40
C ILE A 151 -11.62 5.13 9.17
N GLU A 152 -10.51 4.44 9.39
CA GLU A 152 -9.16 4.98 9.16
C GLU A 152 -8.95 5.40 7.70
N LEU A 153 -9.30 4.53 6.74
CA LEU A 153 -9.12 4.80 5.31
C LEU A 153 -10.10 5.86 4.77
N LEU A 154 -11.29 5.97 5.34
CA LEU A 154 -12.29 6.96 4.96
C LEU A 154 -12.08 8.32 5.64
N ALA A 155 -11.28 8.38 6.72
CA ALA A 155 -10.95 9.62 7.39
C ALA A 155 -10.09 10.49 6.48
N THR A 156 -10.70 11.52 5.88
CA THR A 156 -9.97 12.50 5.07
C THR A 156 -9.05 13.33 5.97
N PRO A 157 -7.72 13.39 5.72
CA PRO A 157 -6.81 14.14 6.59
C PRO A 157 -7.09 15.65 6.61
N TYR A 158 -7.61 16.23 5.52
CA TYR A 158 -7.91 17.67 5.42
C TYR A 158 -9.00 17.96 4.37
N GLU A 159 -10.15 18.50 4.78
CA GLU A 159 -11.03 19.24 3.85
C GLU A 159 -10.49 20.66 3.69
N LEU A 160 -10.25 21.10 2.44
CA LEU A 160 -9.93 22.50 2.16
C LEU A 160 -11.08 23.39 2.64
N SER A 161 -10.78 24.45 3.39
CA SER A 161 -11.83 25.29 3.98
C SER A 161 -12.74 25.89 2.89
N LYS A 162 -14.04 25.98 3.16
CA LYS A 162 -15.07 26.50 2.22
C LYS A 162 -14.74 27.89 1.62
N ASN A 163 -13.81 28.64 2.20
CA ASN A 163 -13.38 29.95 1.71
C ASN A 163 -12.47 29.90 0.48
N TRP A 164 -11.93 28.75 0.08
CA TRP A 164 -11.07 28.64 -1.11
C TRP A 164 -11.83 28.90 -2.43
N GLY A 165 -13.11 28.51 -2.51
CA GLY A 165 -13.97 28.82 -3.66
C GLY A 165 -14.22 30.32 -3.85
N LYS A 166 -14.13 31.14 -2.79
CA LYS A 166 -14.21 32.61 -2.88
C LYS A 166 -12.96 33.23 -3.53
N ASN A 167 -11.84 32.50 -3.55
CA ASN A 167 -10.57 32.97 -4.11
C ASN A 167 -10.33 32.49 -5.57
N LYS A 168 -11.34 31.90 -6.23
CA LYS A 168 -11.27 31.36 -7.62
C LYS A 168 -10.13 30.35 -7.86
N ILE A 169 -9.68 29.65 -6.82
CA ILE A 169 -8.75 28.52 -6.96
C ILE A 169 -9.60 27.25 -6.96
N PHE A 170 -9.79 26.66 -8.13
CA PHE A 170 -10.50 25.38 -8.29
C PHE A 170 -9.46 24.26 -8.26
N VAL A 171 -9.40 23.53 -7.15
CA VAL A 171 -8.65 22.28 -7.08
C VAL A 171 -9.54 21.19 -7.68
N LYS A 172 -9.04 20.46 -8.68
CA LYS A 172 -9.73 19.27 -9.20
C LYS A 172 -9.96 18.31 -8.05
N LYS A 173 -11.21 17.93 -7.83
CA LYS A 173 -11.58 16.87 -6.90
C LYS A 173 -11.35 15.51 -7.55
N GLU A 174 -11.20 14.48 -6.73
CA GLU A 174 -11.16 13.10 -7.20
C GLU A 174 -12.42 12.72 -8.02
N GLU A 175 -13.56 13.28 -7.63
CA GLU A 175 -14.85 13.13 -8.33
C GLU A 175 -14.84 13.67 -9.77
N ASP A 176 -13.98 14.65 -10.08
CA ASP A 176 -13.95 15.30 -11.39
C ASP A 176 -13.32 14.41 -12.47
N ASP A 177 -12.50 13.43 -12.09
CA ASP A 177 -11.80 12.54 -13.02
C ASP A 177 -11.70 11.10 -12.48
N LEU A 178 -12.83 10.61 -12.00
CA LEU A 178 -12.93 9.40 -11.21
C LEU A 178 -12.59 8.13 -12.01
N PHE A 179 -12.87 8.10 -13.32
CA PHE A 179 -12.46 7.00 -14.20
C PHE A 179 -10.94 6.89 -14.29
N ASN A 180 -10.26 8.00 -14.58
CA ASN A 180 -8.80 8.00 -14.67
C ASN A 180 -8.16 7.72 -13.31
N LEU A 181 -8.78 8.16 -12.21
CA LEU A 181 -8.34 7.80 -10.86
C LEU A 181 -8.44 6.30 -10.62
N ALA A 182 -9.58 5.68 -10.94
CA ALA A 182 -9.78 4.24 -10.81
C ALA A 182 -8.81 3.44 -11.69
N LEU A 183 -8.68 3.83 -12.96
CA LEU A 183 -7.78 3.23 -13.92
C LEU A 183 -6.31 3.32 -13.45
N SER A 184 -5.85 4.51 -13.06
CA SER A 184 -4.46 4.72 -12.63
C SER A 184 -4.12 3.98 -11.34
N SER A 185 -5.05 3.92 -10.38
CA SER A 185 -4.89 3.18 -9.13
C SER A 185 -4.77 1.68 -9.39
N LEU A 186 -5.64 1.15 -10.25
CA LEU A 186 -5.65 -0.25 -10.66
C LEU A 186 -4.40 -0.63 -11.47
N MET A 187 -3.99 0.21 -12.42
CA MET A 187 -2.77 0.01 -13.20
C MET A 187 -1.50 0.08 -12.33
N SER A 188 -1.46 1.00 -11.36
CA SER A 188 -0.36 1.06 -10.38
C SER A 188 -0.28 -0.21 -9.54
N TYR A 189 -1.42 -0.73 -9.10
CA TYR A 189 -1.51 -2.02 -8.39
C TYR A 189 -0.97 -3.18 -9.24
N LYS A 190 -1.43 -3.30 -10.49
CA LYS A 190 -0.96 -4.36 -11.41
C LYS A 190 0.53 -4.25 -11.72
N SER A 191 1.03 -3.05 -12.04
CA SER A 191 2.45 -2.80 -12.30
C SER A 191 3.32 -3.23 -11.10
N ARG A 192 2.83 -2.98 -9.88
CA ARG A 192 3.49 -3.41 -8.65
C ARG A 192 3.51 -4.93 -8.49
N LEU A 193 2.41 -5.61 -8.76
CA LEU A 193 2.34 -7.07 -8.75
C LEU A 193 3.27 -7.70 -9.79
N ILE A 194 3.31 -7.15 -11.00
CA ILE A 194 4.23 -7.60 -12.06
C ILE A 194 5.67 -7.41 -11.60
N SER A 195 6.01 -6.26 -10.99
CA SER A 195 7.35 -6.02 -10.43
C SER A 195 7.74 -7.05 -9.36
N LYS A 196 6.79 -7.42 -8.49
CA LYS A 196 6.97 -8.47 -7.47
C LYS A 196 7.20 -9.85 -8.13
N LYS A 197 6.42 -10.20 -9.15
CA LYS A 197 6.58 -11.45 -9.92
C LYS A 197 7.91 -11.50 -10.66
N LEU A 198 8.31 -10.44 -11.36
CA LEU A 198 9.59 -10.35 -12.08
C LEU A 198 10.78 -10.55 -11.14
N LYS A 199 10.75 -9.95 -9.94
CA LYS A 199 11.77 -10.18 -8.92
C LYS A 199 11.84 -11.65 -8.50
N ASN A 200 10.69 -12.27 -8.23
CA ASN A 200 10.61 -13.68 -7.84
C ASN A 200 11.17 -14.59 -8.95
N ILE A 201 10.75 -14.40 -10.21
CA ILE A 201 11.27 -15.15 -11.36
C ILE A 201 12.79 -14.98 -11.49
N THR A 202 13.31 -13.76 -11.27
CA THR A 202 14.75 -13.50 -11.28
C THR A 202 15.49 -14.26 -10.18
N GLU A 203 14.92 -14.34 -8.98
CA GLU A 203 15.47 -15.12 -7.87
C GLU A 203 15.40 -16.63 -8.13
N GLN A 204 14.31 -17.12 -8.74
CA GLN A 204 14.16 -18.51 -9.16
C GLN A 204 15.22 -18.88 -10.20
N MET A 205 15.38 -18.07 -11.27
CA MET A 205 16.40 -18.30 -12.30
C MET A 205 17.82 -18.36 -11.72
N ARG A 206 18.13 -17.57 -10.68
CA ARG A 206 19.46 -17.58 -10.03
C ARG A 206 19.74 -18.86 -9.25
N ASN A 207 18.69 -19.46 -8.67
CA ASN A 207 18.82 -20.58 -7.76
C ASN A 207 18.48 -21.93 -8.42
N ASN A 208 18.01 -21.92 -9.69
CA ASN A 208 17.61 -23.12 -10.41
C ASN A 208 18.79 -23.71 -11.20
N PRO A 209 19.13 -25.00 -11.04
CA PRO A 209 20.20 -25.64 -11.80
C PRO A 209 19.76 -26.25 -13.15
N ASP A 210 18.46 -26.30 -13.47
CA ASP A 210 17.96 -26.91 -14.71
C ASP A 210 17.77 -25.87 -15.84
N ASP A 211 18.53 -26.03 -16.93
CA ASP A 211 18.48 -25.15 -18.11
C ASP A 211 17.09 -25.12 -18.78
N ALA A 212 16.34 -26.23 -18.76
CA ALA A 212 15.01 -26.28 -19.35
C ALA A 212 14.00 -25.45 -18.54
N GLU A 213 14.07 -25.51 -17.20
CA GLU A 213 13.25 -24.69 -16.33
C GLU A 213 13.64 -23.21 -16.41
N ILE A 214 14.94 -22.89 -16.48
CA ILE A 214 15.41 -21.51 -16.69
C ILE A 214 14.87 -20.94 -18.01
N PHE A 215 14.85 -21.72 -19.09
CA PHE A 215 14.29 -21.27 -20.37
C PHE A 215 12.80 -20.90 -20.27
N LEU A 216 12.00 -21.72 -19.59
CA LEU A 216 10.58 -21.42 -19.35
C LEU A 216 10.40 -20.15 -18.51
N LEU A 217 11.19 -20.00 -17.44
CA LEU A 217 11.18 -18.80 -16.59
C LEU A 217 11.59 -17.54 -17.36
N GLN A 218 12.55 -17.64 -18.28
CA GLN A 218 12.94 -16.53 -19.16
C GLN A 218 11.78 -16.12 -20.08
N GLN A 219 11.06 -17.09 -20.67
CA GLN A 219 9.91 -16.80 -21.52
C GLN A 219 8.82 -16.06 -20.72
N GLU A 220 8.49 -16.54 -19.52
CA GLU A 220 7.53 -15.87 -18.63
C GLU A 220 8.00 -14.45 -18.26
N PHE A 221 9.29 -14.29 -17.93
CA PHE A 221 9.88 -13.00 -17.61
C PHE A 221 9.72 -11.99 -18.75
N PHE A 222 9.97 -12.40 -19.99
CA PHE A 222 9.84 -11.51 -21.15
C PHE A 222 8.38 -11.10 -21.40
N GLU A 223 7.43 -12.00 -21.27
CA GLU A 223 6.01 -11.66 -21.41
C GLU A 223 5.54 -10.69 -20.33
N LEU A 224 5.89 -10.95 -19.06
CA LEU A 224 5.57 -10.02 -17.96
C LEU A 224 6.25 -8.66 -18.14
N LYS A 225 7.47 -8.62 -18.69
CA LYS A 225 8.18 -7.37 -18.97
C LYS A 225 7.54 -6.58 -20.11
N LYS A 226 7.02 -7.25 -21.15
CA LYS A 226 6.24 -6.58 -22.21
C LYS A 226 4.97 -5.95 -21.62
N LEU A 227 4.26 -6.67 -20.77
CA LEU A 227 3.06 -6.17 -20.08
C LEU A 227 3.40 -4.97 -19.18
N ALA A 228 4.47 -5.05 -18.39
CA ALA A 228 4.94 -3.93 -17.56
C ALA A 228 5.18 -2.66 -18.38
N ASN A 229 5.88 -2.77 -19.51
CA ASN A 229 6.13 -1.63 -20.39
C ASN A 229 4.83 -1.05 -21.00
N LEU A 230 3.83 -1.90 -21.24
CA LEU A 230 2.53 -1.48 -21.76
C LEU A 230 1.78 -0.64 -20.73
N ILE A 231 1.71 -1.15 -19.49
CA ILE A 231 1.10 -0.44 -18.35
C ILE A 231 1.85 0.85 -18.04
N ASP A 232 3.18 0.84 -18.03
CA ASP A 232 3.98 2.04 -17.82
C ASP A 232 3.78 3.07 -18.94
N GLY A 233 3.51 2.61 -20.18
CA GLY A 233 3.15 3.45 -21.31
C GLY A 233 1.76 4.09 -21.15
N GLU A 234 0.80 3.36 -20.61
CA GLU A 234 -0.54 3.87 -20.29
C GLU A 234 -0.51 4.85 -19.11
N LEU A 235 0.30 4.57 -18.08
CA LEU A 235 0.51 5.46 -16.92
C LEU A 235 1.29 6.74 -17.28
N ASN A 236 2.25 6.67 -18.22
CA ASN A 236 3.06 7.81 -18.65
C ASN A 236 2.45 8.65 -19.77
N ARG A 237 1.21 8.38 -20.21
CA ARG A 237 0.51 9.33 -21.08
C ARG A 237 0.00 10.51 -20.23
N PRO A 238 0.59 11.72 -20.33
CA PRO A 238 -0.12 12.90 -19.86
C PRO A 238 -1.39 12.99 -20.69
N PHE A 239 -2.53 12.89 -20.03
CA PHE A 239 -3.87 12.96 -20.61
C PHE A 239 -3.95 14.03 -21.70
N ASN A 240 -4.04 13.58 -22.95
CA ASN A 240 -4.39 14.42 -24.10
C ASN A 240 -5.65 13.81 -24.71
N TYR A 241 -6.81 14.26 -24.23
CA TYR A 241 -8.04 14.46 -24.99
C TYR A 241 -8.79 15.65 -24.39
#